data_AF-A0A961XNE4-F1
#
_entry.id   AF-A0A961XNE4-F1
#
_cell.length_a   1.000
_cell.length_b   1.000
_cell.length_c   1.000
_cell.angle_alpha   90.00
_cell.angle_beta   90.00
_cell.angle_gamma   90.00
#
_symmetry.space_group_name_H-M   'P 1'
#
loop_
_entity.id
_entity.type
_entity.pdbx_description
1 polymer ?
#
loop_
_entity_poly.entity_id
_entity_poly.type
_entity_poly.pdbx_seq_one_letter_code
_entity_poly.pdbx_strand_id
1 'polypeptide(L)'
;MLGRAASSLYWMSRYMERAENMARLLDVGYRMSLTPGLDSGHREQWESTLQAAALSEPFFATHENATMPLIRNFMLFDENNPSSVR
;
A
#
# COMPACT_ATOMS: atom_id res chain seq x y z
N MET A 1 17.97 -24.25 20.12
CA MET A 1 16.72 -24.25 19.32
C MET A 1 15.87 -22.98 19.50
N LEU A 2 16.02 -22.21 20.61
CA LEU A 2 15.31 -20.93 20.82
C LEU A 2 15.62 -19.84 19.78
N GLY A 3 16.84 -19.78 19.24
CA GLY A 3 17.22 -18.76 18.26
C GLY A 3 16.41 -18.80 16.96
N ARG A 4 16.07 -19.99 16.46
CA ARG A 4 15.24 -20.11 15.24
C ARG A 4 13.81 -19.67 15.49
N ALA A 5 13.17 -20.15 16.56
CA ALA A 5 11.81 -19.74 16.90
C ALA A 5 11.69 -18.22 17.15
N ALA A 6 12.66 -17.64 17.87
CA ALA A 6 12.74 -16.19 18.07
C ALA A 6 12.90 -15.44 16.74
N SER A 7 13.76 -15.92 15.83
CA SER A 7 13.92 -15.32 14.51
C SER A 7 12.65 -15.42 13.65
N SER A 8 11.94 -16.55 13.71
CA SER A 8 10.67 -16.73 13.00
C SER A 8 9.61 -15.74 13.49
N LEU A 9 9.47 -15.60 14.81
CA LEU A 9 8.51 -14.68 15.42
C LEU A 9 8.82 -13.21 15.08
N TYR A 10 10.09 -12.83 15.09
CA TYR A 10 10.52 -11.49 14.71
C TYR A 10 10.15 -11.15 13.26
N TRP A 11 10.43 -12.05 12.32
CA TRP A 11 10.08 -11.80 10.92
C TRP A 11 8.57 -11.81 10.70
N MET A 12 7.84 -12.74 11.31
CA MET A 12 6.38 -12.76 11.23
C MET A 12 5.75 -11.47 11.76
N SER A 13 6.21 -10.94 12.91
CA SER A 13 5.66 -9.69 13.43
C SER A 13 5.95 -8.51 12.50
N ARG A 14 7.14 -8.44 11.90
CA ARG A 14 7.49 -7.40 10.92
C ARG A 14 6.68 -7.50 9.63
N TYR A 15 6.41 -8.70 9.14
CA TYR A 15 5.53 -8.89 7.97
C TYR A 15 4.08 -8.51 8.29
N MET A 16 3.59 -8.88 9.48
CA MET A 16 2.23 -8.54 9.91
C MET A 16 2.04 -7.04 10.11
N GLU A 17 3.00 -6.36 10.73
CA GLU A 17 3.00 -4.90 10.87
C GLU A 17 2.98 -4.18 9.52
N ARG A 18 3.76 -4.67 8.55
CA ARG A 18 3.76 -4.13 7.18
C ARG A 18 2.41 -4.31 6.48
N ALA A 19 1.82 -5.52 6.59
CA ALA A 19 0.52 -5.80 6.01
C ALA A 19 -0.57 -4.93 6.62
N GLU A 20 -0.56 -4.74 7.95
CA GLU A 20 -1.48 -3.85 8.64
C GLU A 20 -1.33 -2.40 8.19
N ASN A 21 -0.09 -1.90 8.10
CA ASN A 21 0.18 -0.53 7.64
C ASN A 21 -0.34 -0.31 6.21
N MET A 22 -0.13 -1.26 5.30
CA MET A 22 -0.62 -1.16 3.92
C MET A 22 -2.15 -1.19 3.84
N ALA A 23 -2.78 -2.09 4.60
CA ALA A 23 -4.24 -2.17 4.67
C ALA A 23 -4.85 -0.88 5.22
N ARG A 24 -4.23 -0.27 6.23
CA ARG A 24 -4.68 1.00 6.82
C ARG A 24 -4.61 2.15 5.82
N LEU A 25 -3.55 2.25 5.03
CA LEU A 25 -3.41 3.27 3.98
C LEU A 25 -4.46 3.08 2.88
N LEU A 26 -4.68 1.85 2.43
CA LEU A 26 -5.71 1.53 1.44
C LEU A 26 -7.13 1.85 1.95
N ASP A 27 -7.42 1.57 3.21
CA ASP A 27 -8.72 1.90 3.82
C ASP A 27 -8.94 3.42 3.85
N VAL A 28 -7.91 4.19 4.24
CA VAL A 28 -7.99 5.67 4.21
C VAL A 28 -8.23 6.17 2.79
N GLY A 29 -7.45 5.70 1.81
CA GLY A 29 -7.62 6.08 0.39
C GLY A 29 -9.02 5.72 -0.13
N TYR A 30 -9.54 4.55 0.23
CA TYR A 30 -10.88 4.12 -0.12
C TYR A 30 -11.96 5.03 0.49
N ARG A 31 -11.87 5.34 1.79
CA ARG A 31 -12.83 6.23 2.47
C ARG A 31 -12.80 7.65 1.91
N MET A 32 -11.61 8.17 1.55
CA MET A 32 -11.47 9.46 0.87
C MET A 32 -12.15 9.44 -0.50
N SER A 33 -12.02 8.34 -1.26
CA SER A 33 -12.67 8.21 -2.58
C SER A 33 -14.20 8.21 -2.55
N LEU A 34 -14.79 7.89 -1.40
CA LEU A 34 -16.25 7.88 -1.20
C LEU A 34 -16.78 9.21 -0.66
N THR A 35 -15.92 10.17 -0.32
CA THR A 35 -16.35 11.42 0.34
C THR A 35 -16.84 12.43 -0.71
N PRO A 36 -18.13 12.81 -0.72
CA PRO A 36 -18.68 13.76 -1.69
C PRO A 36 -18.14 15.18 -1.47
N GLY A 37 -17.82 15.90 -2.54
CA GLY A 37 -17.39 17.32 -2.48
C GLY A 37 -15.88 17.56 -2.44
N LEU A 38 -15.06 16.51 -2.47
CA LEU A 38 -13.66 16.62 -2.89
C LEU A 38 -13.64 16.64 -4.43
N ASP A 39 -13.77 17.84 -5.02
CA ASP A 39 -13.80 18.06 -6.48
C ASP A 39 -12.49 17.67 -7.21
N SER A 40 -11.46 17.31 -6.45
CA SER A 40 -10.27 16.62 -6.93
C SER A 40 -10.62 15.18 -7.26
N GLY A 41 -10.97 14.90 -8.52
CA GLY A 41 -11.49 13.60 -8.97
C GLY A 41 -10.71 12.38 -8.47
N HIS A 42 -11.35 11.21 -8.48
CA HIS A 42 -10.87 9.92 -7.94
C HIS A 42 -9.34 9.67 -8.06
N ARG A 43 -8.70 10.11 -9.14
CA ARG A 43 -7.24 9.99 -9.34
C ARG A 43 -6.39 10.69 -8.27
N GLU A 44 -6.72 11.92 -7.87
CA GLU A 44 -5.89 12.72 -6.94
C GLU A 44 -5.86 12.11 -5.52
N GLN A 45 -6.96 11.48 -5.10
CA GLN A 45 -7.10 10.85 -3.79
C GLN A 45 -6.23 9.58 -3.69
N TRP A 46 -6.23 8.81 -4.77
CA TRP A 46 -5.43 7.60 -4.88
C TRP A 46 -3.94 7.90 -5.05
N GLU A 47 -3.58 8.98 -5.75
CA GLU A 47 -2.21 9.47 -5.81
C GLU A 47 -1.71 9.94 -4.43
N SER A 48 -2.55 10.64 -3.66
CA SER A 48 -2.22 11.02 -2.27
C SER A 48 -1.93 9.80 -1.39
N THR A 49 -2.63 8.68 -1.62
CA THR A 49 -2.39 7.42 -0.91
C THR A 49 -1.02 6.82 -1.25
N LEU A 50 -0.61 6.88 -2.53
CA LEU A 50 0.73 6.48 -2.96
C LEU A 50 1.82 7.40 -2.36
N GLN A 51 1.56 8.71 -2.30
CA GLN A 51 2.50 9.67 -1.72
C GLN A 51 2.69 9.42 -0.22
N ALA A 52 1.60 9.17 0.51
CA ALA A 52 1.65 8.83 1.93
C ALA A 52 2.42 7.52 2.21
N ALA A 53 2.40 6.58 1.26
CA ALA A 53 3.16 5.34 1.34
C ALA A 53 4.62 5.47 0.84
N ALA A 54 5.03 6.64 0.33
CA ALA A 54 6.28 6.83 -0.39
C ALA A 54 6.46 5.87 -1.59
N LEU A 55 5.35 5.57 -2.29
CA LEU A 55 5.28 4.62 -3.40
C LEU A 55 4.95 5.27 -4.75
N SER A 56 4.81 6.59 -4.81
CA SER A 56 4.43 7.29 -6.05
C SER A 56 5.43 7.08 -7.18
N GLU A 57 6.71 7.34 -6.94
CA GLU A 57 7.77 7.18 -7.94
C GLU A 57 7.86 5.74 -8.50
N PRO A 58 7.98 4.68 -7.67
CA PRO A 58 8.04 3.32 -8.19
C PRO A 58 6.73 2.87 -8.87
N PHE A 59 5.57 3.39 -8.46
CA PHE A 59 4.31 3.12 -9.13
C PHE A 59 4.28 3.74 -10.54
N PHE A 60 4.60 5.03 -10.66
CA PHE A 60 4.56 5.76 -11.94
C PHE A 60 5.70 5.38 -12.90
N ALA A 61 6.74 4.69 -12.42
CA ALA A 61 7.74 4.07 -13.29
C ALA A 61 7.16 2.96 -14.19
N THR A 62 6.04 2.34 -13.77
CA THR A 62 5.42 1.19 -14.46
C THR A 62 3.97 1.42 -14.86
N HIS A 63 3.29 2.42 -14.29
CA HIS A 63 1.87 2.67 -14.51
C HIS A 63 1.62 4.15 -14.86
N GLU A 64 0.89 4.41 -15.95
CA GLU A 64 0.56 5.78 -16.37
C GLU A 64 -0.61 6.39 -15.57
N ASN A 65 -1.46 5.55 -14.97
CA ASN A 65 -2.71 5.98 -14.36
C ASN A 65 -2.89 5.42 -12.93
N ALA A 66 -3.09 6.32 -11.98
CA ALA A 66 -3.39 6.02 -10.58
C ALA A 66 -4.89 5.65 -10.40
N THR A 67 -5.25 4.43 -10.78
CA THR A 67 -6.61 3.88 -10.54
C THR A 67 -6.62 2.93 -9.35
N MET A 68 -7.76 2.85 -8.65
CA MET A 68 -7.92 2.00 -7.46
C MET A 68 -7.46 0.55 -7.69
N PRO A 69 -7.87 -0.16 -8.76
CA PRO A 69 -7.49 -1.56 -8.93
C PRO A 69 -5.98 -1.75 -9.12
N LEU A 70 -5.33 -0.82 -9.84
CA LEU A 70 -3.88 -0.85 -10.07
C LEU A 70 -3.11 -0.58 -8.78
N ILE A 71 -3.51 0.44 -8.02
CA ILE A 71 -2.85 0.80 -6.76
C ILE A 71 -3.01 -0.30 -5.73
N ARG A 72 -4.22 -0.87 -5.59
CA ARG A 72 -4.45 -2.00 -4.70
C ARG A 72 -3.54 -3.18 -5.06
N ASN A 73 -3.42 -3.50 -6.34
CA ASN A 73 -2.57 -4.61 -6.77
C ASN A 73 -1.08 -4.31 -6.51
N PHE A 74 -0.63 -3.10 -6.86
CA PHE A 74 0.73 -2.65 -6.65
C PHE A 74 1.13 -2.64 -5.16
N MET A 75 0.26 -2.13 -4.31
CA MET A 75 0.51 -2.01 -2.88
C MET A 75 0.49 -3.36 -2.15
N LEU A 76 -0.37 -4.30 -2.57
CA LEU A 76 -0.54 -5.57 -1.85
C LEU A 76 0.25 -6.74 -2.42
N PHE A 77 0.39 -6.83 -3.75
CA PHE A 77 0.77 -8.07 -4.42
C PHE A 77 1.91 -7.95 -5.42
N ASP A 78 2.36 -6.74 -5.75
CA ASP A 78 3.43 -6.55 -6.74
C ASP A 78 4.80 -6.89 -6.14
N GLU A 79 5.52 -7.79 -6.82
CA GLU A 79 6.84 -8.28 -6.42
C GLU A 79 7.93 -7.22 -6.63
N ASN A 80 7.68 -6.21 -7.46
CA ASN A 80 8.57 -5.06 -7.64
C ASN A 80 8.41 -4.02 -6.53
N ASN A 81 7.45 -4.19 -5.63
CA ASN A 81 7.25 -3.37 -4.45
C ASN A 81 7.69 -4.14 -3.19
N PRO A 82 8.89 -3.88 -2.63
CA PRO A 82 9.37 -4.57 -1.42
C PRO A 82 8.49 -4.36 -0.18
N SER A 83 7.65 -3.32 -0.21
CA SER A 83 6.70 -3.01 0.86
C SER A 83 5.39 -3.78 0.73
N SER A 84 5.20 -4.57 -0.33
CA SER A 84 4.00 -5.38 -0.52
C SER A 84 3.90 -6.52 0.50
N VAL A 85 2.74 -7.16 0.54
CA VAL A 85 2.39 -8.22 1.50
C VAL A 85 2.88 -9.60 1.05
N ARG A 86 3.23 -9.73 -0.23
CA ARG A 86 3.61 -10.99 -0.86
C ARG A 86 5.05 -11.40 -0.56
#